data_AF-A0A7L2R4H4-F1
#
_entry.id   AF-A0A7L2R4H4-F1
#
_cell.length_a   1.000
_cell.length_b   1.000
_cell.length_c   1.000
_cell.angle_alpha   90.00
_cell.angle_beta   90.00
_cell.angle_gamma   90.00
#
_symmetry.space_group_name_H-M   'P 1'
#
loop_
_entity.id
_entity.type
_entity.pdbx_description
1 polymer ?
#
loop_
_entity_poly.entity_id
_entity_poly.type
_entity_poly.pdbx_seq_one_letter_code
_entity_poly.pdbx_strand_id
1 'polypeptide(L)'
;KLSYSCRPAPERGRPQPHKEILFLADSRDHSYAASLQGCLLDNESSITDTIFQFSTEELWLLPLRDLAVFHNGDTSHQFGFTVGPVCFS
;
A
#
# COMPACT_ATOMS: atom_id res chain seq x y z
N LYS A 1 -0.60 -4.90 -10.86
CA LYS A 1 -0.50 -5.43 -9.47
C LYS A 1 0.46 -4.53 -8.71
N LEU A 2 0.26 -4.35 -7.40
CA LEU A 2 1.14 -3.54 -6.55
C LEU A 2 1.36 -4.27 -5.23
N SER A 3 2.62 -4.47 -4.85
CA SER A 3 2.98 -5.09 -3.57
C SER A 3 3.30 -3.99 -2.56
N TYR A 4 2.76 -4.11 -1.36
CA TYR A 4 3.08 -3.31 -0.20
C TYR A 4 3.87 -4.17 0.77
N SER A 5 5.03 -3.69 1.19
CA SER A 5 5.86 -4.31 2.21
C SER A 5 6.06 -3.33 3.34
N CYS A 6 6.13 -3.84 4.57
CA CYS A 6 6.30 -2.99 5.73
C CYS A 6 7.12 -3.69 6.79
N ARG A 7 7.88 -2.91 7.59
CA ARG A 7 8.72 -3.43 8.67
C ARG A 7 8.22 -2.92 10.01
N PRO A 8 8.06 -3.81 11.01
CA PRO A 8 7.74 -3.36 12.35
C PRO A 8 8.90 -2.58 12.95
N ALA A 9 8.57 -1.59 13.78
CA ALA A 9 9.54 -0.81 14.56
C ALA A 9 9.57 -1.38 16.00
N PRO A 10 10.46 -2.35 16.32
CA PRO A 10 10.43 -3.09 17.58
C PRO A 10 10.67 -2.20 18.82
N GLU A 11 11.33 -1.05 18.67
CA GLU A 11 11.67 -0.15 19.77
C GLU A 11 10.46 0.41 20.53
N ARG A 12 9.24 0.34 19.97
CA ARG A 12 8.04 0.93 20.60
C ARG A 12 7.11 -0.07 21.26
N GLY A 13 7.31 -1.38 21.11
CA GLY A 13 6.51 -2.43 21.75
C GLY A 13 4.99 -2.35 21.51
N ARG A 14 4.53 -1.51 20.57
CA ARG A 14 3.11 -1.27 20.24
C ARG A 14 2.84 -1.72 18.80
N PRO A 15 1.71 -2.38 18.55
CA PRO A 15 1.32 -2.71 17.17
C PRO A 15 1.13 -1.43 16.37
N GLN A 16 1.66 -1.42 15.14
CA GLN A 16 1.43 -0.30 14.23
C GLN A 16 -0.07 -0.25 13.88
N PRO A 17 -0.69 0.95 13.90
CA PRO A 17 -2.09 1.08 13.56
C PRO A 17 -2.29 0.90 12.04
N HIS A 18 -3.51 0.54 11.66
CA HIS A 18 -3.94 0.54 10.27
C HIS A 18 -3.76 1.92 9.63
N LYS A 19 -3.46 1.93 8.33
CA LYS A 19 -3.33 3.15 7.53
C LYS A 19 -4.33 3.14 6.41
N GLU A 20 -4.86 4.31 6.09
CA GLU A 20 -5.58 4.50 4.84
C GLU A 20 -4.58 4.76 3.71
N ILE A 21 -4.92 4.32 2.52
CA ILE A 21 -4.15 4.56 1.31
C ILE A 21 -5.07 4.90 0.13
N LEU A 22 -4.63 5.86 -0.67
CA LEU A 22 -5.21 6.17 -1.98
C LEU A 22 -4.22 5.84 -3.09
N PHE A 23 -4.71 5.27 -4.18
CA PHE A 23 -3.96 5.03 -5.41
C PHE A 23 -4.55 5.88 -6.53
N LEU A 24 -3.76 6.82 -7.06
CA LEU A 24 -4.19 7.72 -8.12
C LEU A 24 -4.24 6.96 -9.45
N ALA A 25 -5.38 7.03 -10.13
CA ALA A 25 -5.58 6.45 -11.45
C ALA A 25 -4.93 7.29 -12.57
N ASP A 26 -4.90 6.75 -13.79
CA ASP A 26 -4.30 7.43 -14.94
C ASP A 26 -5.00 8.75 -15.29
N SER A 27 -6.32 8.81 -15.11
CA SER A 27 -7.12 10.01 -15.36
C SER A 27 -6.83 11.17 -14.41
N ARG A 28 -6.13 10.93 -13.29
CA ARG A 28 -5.67 11.93 -12.29
C ARG A 28 -6.78 12.62 -11.48
N ASP A 29 -8.04 12.34 -11.79
CA ASP A 29 -9.23 12.81 -11.08
C ASP A 29 -9.96 11.68 -10.33
N HIS A 30 -9.52 10.43 -10.52
CA HIS A 30 -10.04 9.25 -9.83
C HIS A 30 -8.96 8.57 -8.99
N SER A 31 -9.39 7.98 -7.87
CA SER A 31 -8.51 7.22 -6.97
C SER A 31 -9.21 5.97 -6.46
N TYR A 32 -8.45 4.89 -6.31
CA TYR A 32 -8.87 3.71 -5.56
C TYR A 32 -8.49 3.88 -4.09
N ALA A 33 -9.41 3.58 -3.18
CA ALA A 33 -9.18 3.63 -1.74
C ALA A 33 -9.00 2.22 -1.17
N ALA A 34 -8.06 2.07 -0.23
CA ALA A 34 -7.88 0.83 0.51
C ALA A 34 -7.33 1.10 1.92
N SER A 35 -7.11 0.02 2.66
CA SER A 35 -6.48 0.06 3.99
C SER A 35 -5.27 -0.86 4.02
N LEU A 36 -4.19 -0.36 4.63
CA LEU A 36 -3.00 -1.11 4.96
C LEU A 36 -3.12 -1.63 6.39
N GLN A 37 -2.94 -2.93 6.54
CA GLN A 37 -2.77 -3.55 7.85
C GLN A 37 -1.45 -3.04 8.46
N GLY A 38 -1.42 -2.85 9.79
CA GLY A 38 -0.19 -2.51 10.50
C GLY A 38 0.80 -3.67 10.47
N CYS A 39 2.11 -3.40 10.48
CA CYS A 39 3.09 -4.48 10.52
C CYS A 39 3.06 -5.15 11.89
N LEU A 40 2.86 -6.46 11.90
CA LEU A 40 2.97 -7.27 13.10
C LEU A 40 4.40 -7.79 13.23
N LEU A 41 4.94 -7.75 14.45
CA LEU A 41 6.16 -8.48 14.81
C LEU A 41 5.83 -9.97 14.88
N ASP A 42 5.79 -10.65 13.73
CA ASP A 42 5.91 -12.11 13.76
C ASP A 42 7.37 -12.49 13.94
N ASN A 43 7.63 -13.46 14.81
CA ASN A 43 8.95 -13.91 15.27
C ASN A 43 9.89 -14.40 14.14
N GLU A 44 9.41 -14.48 12.90
CA GLU A 44 10.12 -14.97 11.72
C GLU A 44 10.14 -13.87 10.64
N SER A 45 11.18 -13.03 10.61
CA SER A 45 11.54 -12.15 9.48
C SER A 45 10.44 -11.23 8.91
N SER A 46 9.61 -10.65 9.78
CA SER A 46 8.35 -9.91 9.55
C SER A 46 8.34 -8.75 8.52
N ILE A 47 8.42 -9.09 7.24
CA ILE A 47 7.86 -8.25 6.17
C ILE A 47 6.46 -8.78 5.86
N THR A 48 5.42 -8.04 6.23
CA THR A 48 4.05 -8.36 5.77
C THR A 48 3.90 -7.87 4.34
N ASP A 49 3.70 -8.79 3.39
CA ASP A 49 3.44 -8.46 1.99
C ASP A 49 1.93 -8.46 1.72
N THR A 50 1.38 -7.28 1.44
CA THR A 50 0.00 -7.12 0.96
C THR A 50 0.01 -6.87 -0.53
N ILE A 51 -0.75 -7.65 -1.30
CA ILE A 51 -0.83 -7.48 -2.76
C ILE A 51 -2.17 -6.84 -3.12
N PHE A 52 -2.09 -5.69 -3.80
CA PHE A 52 -3.23 -5.03 -4.42
C PHE A 52 -3.33 -5.40 -5.91
N GLN A 53 -4.53 -5.82 -6.32
CA GLN A 53 -4.85 -6.12 -7.70
C GLN A 53 -5.99 -5.21 -8.17
N PHE A 54 -5.76 -4.55 -9.31
CA PHE A 54 -6.69 -3.64 -9.96
C PHE A 54 -7.04 -4.24 -11.31
N SER A 55 -8.33 -4.28 -11.62
CA SER A 55 -8.88 -4.78 -12.88
C SER A 55 -10.14 -3.98 -13.18
N THR A 56 -10.26 -3.53 -14.43
CA THR A 56 -11.27 -2.57 -14.89
C THR A 56 -11.35 -2.68 -16.42
N GLU A 57 -12.53 -2.44 -16.97
CA GLU A 57 -12.74 -2.33 -18.43
C GLU A 57 -12.44 -0.90 -18.93
N GLU A 58 -12.42 0.07 -18.02
CA GLU A 58 -12.12 1.46 -18.27
C GLU A 58 -10.61 1.69 -18.36
N LEU A 59 -10.07 1.69 -19.58
CA LEU A 59 -8.63 1.84 -19.83
C LEU A 59 -8.01 3.11 -19.24
N TRP A 60 -8.79 4.16 -19.00
CA TRP A 60 -8.33 5.43 -18.42
C TRP A 60 -8.14 5.37 -16.89
N LEU A 61 -8.51 4.28 -16.24
CA LEU A 61 -8.28 4.08 -14.80
C LEU A 61 -6.92 3.46 -14.47
N LEU A 62 -6.21 2.91 -15.46
CA LEU A 62 -4.89 2.31 -15.31
C LEU A 62 -3.91 2.88 -16.36
N PRO A 63 -2.59 2.99 -16.07
CA PRO A 63 -1.89 2.52 -14.87
C PRO A 63 -2.14 3.39 -13.63
N LEU A 64 -1.70 2.91 -12.47
CA LEU A 64 -1.59 3.77 -11.28
C LEU A 64 -0.47 4.78 -11.48
N ARG A 65 -0.74 6.05 -11.15
CA ARG A 65 0.18 7.18 -11.32
C ARG A 65 0.93 7.54 -10.06
N ASP A 66 0.26 7.46 -8.92
CA ASP A 66 0.81 7.87 -7.62
C ASP A 66 0.08 7.16 -6.47
N LEU A 67 0.59 7.31 -5.26
CA LEU A 67 -0.01 6.79 -4.03
C LEU A 67 0.11 7.78 -2.87
N ALA A 68 -0.86 7.76 -1.97
CA ALA A 68 -0.87 8.59 -0.76
C ALA A 68 -1.18 7.72 0.47
N VAL A 69 -0.21 7.59 1.37
CA VAL A 69 -0.37 6.88 2.64
C VAL A 69 -0.65 7.88 3.75
N PHE A 70 -1.75 7.69 4.48
CA PHE A 70 -2.14 8.57 5.57
C PHE A 70 -1.37 8.19 6.83
N HIS A 71 -0.47 9.07 7.29
CA HIS A 71 0.43 8.75 8.39
C HIS A 71 -0.28 8.57 9.74
N ASN A 72 -1.48 9.15 9.95
CA ASN A 72 -2.29 9.01 11.17
C ASN A 72 -1.49 9.20 12.47
N GLY A 73 -0.56 10.15 12.49
CA GLY A 73 0.32 10.43 13.63
C GLY A 73 1.50 9.46 13.84
N ASP A 74 1.65 8.43 13.00
CA ASP A 74 2.76 7.47 13.10
C ASP A 74 3.91 7.85 12.17
N THR A 75 4.96 8.41 12.75
CA THR A 75 6.21 8.76 12.05
C THR A 75 7.22 7.61 12.00
N SER A 76 6.91 6.48 12.65
CA SER A 76 7.80 5.31 12.73
C SER A 76 7.46 4.22 11.71
N HIS A 77 6.38 4.39 10.95
CA HIS A 77 5.94 3.44 9.95
C HIS A 77 6.92 3.40 8.77
N GLN A 78 7.68 2.30 8.66
CA GLN A 78 8.54 2.04 7.52
C GLN A 78 7.84 1.11 6.55
N PHE A 79 7.68 1.57 5.31
CA PHE A 79 7.00 0.82 4.26
C PHE A 79 7.67 1.03 2.90
N GLY A 80 7.41 0.10 2.00
CA GLY A 80 7.83 0.13 0.61
C GLY A 80 6.73 -0.37 -0.30
N PHE A 81 6.80 0.05 -1.56
CA PHE A 81 5.91 -0.43 -2.61
C PHE A 81 6.73 -0.94 -3.79
N THR A 82 6.27 -2.05 -4.36
CA THR A 82 6.77 -2.56 -5.63
C THR A 82 5.65 -2.50 -6.65
N VAL A 83 5.80 -1.61 -7.64
CA VAL A 83 4.81 -1.42 -8.71
C VAL A 83 5.07 -2.45 -9.81
N GLY A 84 4.10 -3.32 -10.05
CA GLY A 84 4.14 -4.30 -11.15
C GLY A 84 3.64 -3.70 -12.47
N PRO A 85 3.78 -4.44 -13.58
CA PRO A 85 3.30 -3.98 -14.88
C PRO A 85 1.77 -3.81 -14.91
N VAL A 86 1.31 -2.91 -15.77
CA VAL A 86 -0.08 -2.85 -16.25
C VAL A 86 -0.20 -3.74 -17.48
N CYS A 87 -1.27 -4.52 -17.57
CA CYS A 87 -1.50 -5.45 -18.67
C CYS A 87 -2.81 -5.07 -19.38
N PHE A 88 -2.79 -5.13 -20.71
CA PHE A 88 -3.95 -4.93 -21.57
C PHE A 88 -4.19 -6.21 -22.37
N SER A 89 -5.46 -6.57 -22.60
CA SER A 89 -5.88 -7.74 -23.36
C SER A 89 -6.86 -7.36 -24.45
#